data_AF-A0A8T7DWN6-F1
#
_entry.id   AF-A0A8T7DWN6-F1
#
_cell.length_a   1.000
_cell.length_b   1.000
_cell.length_c   1.000
_cell.angle_alpha   90.00
_cell.angle_beta   90.00
_cell.angle_gamma   90.00
#
_symmetry.space_group_name_H-M   'P 1'
#
loop_
_entity.id
_entity.type
_entity.pdbx_description
1 polymer ?
#
loop_
_entity_poly.entity_id
_entity_poly.type
_entity_poly.pdbx_seq_one_letter_code
_entity_poly.pdbx_strand_id
1 'polypeptide(L)'
;MTADTAQNGWVRLSNGFDVHLLHGVPIRLSNNGLEIPADDAQLVEEVSRITELTVVIKGWEDSEECGELEAALCVDAMQFEEVLRRKALASAGLFVERYHTPIDKESVDWDNAEYARDFNHAIDCCCLDAGDFDRKDYYSTYVVHMHEESQRLLASGESPMVEAEDD
;
A
#
# COMPACT_ATOMS: atom_id res chain seq x y z
N MET A 1 -3.71 -22.18 -1.83
CA MET A 1 -2.25 -22.23 -2.09
C MET A 1 -1.66 -21.10 -1.27
N THR A 2 -0.90 -21.49 -0.24
CA THR A 2 0.04 -20.71 0.60
C THR A 2 -0.33 -19.27 0.94
N ALA A 3 -1.22 -19.12 1.94
CA ALA A 3 -1.28 -17.95 2.81
C ALA A 3 -0.36 -18.24 4.02
N ASP A 4 0.95 -18.12 3.81
CA ASP A 4 1.97 -18.29 4.84
C ASP A 4 3.19 -17.50 4.35
N THR A 5 3.28 -16.20 4.70
CA THR A 5 4.54 -15.42 4.81
C THR A 5 4.35 -13.93 5.12
N ALA A 6 3.14 -13.37 5.13
CA ALA A 6 2.95 -11.96 5.52
C ALA A 6 3.02 -11.80 7.06
N GLN A 7 4.22 -11.64 7.62
CA GLN A 7 4.36 -11.24 9.01
C GLN A 7 4.49 -9.73 9.04
N ASN A 8 3.45 -9.03 9.49
CA ASN A 8 3.40 -7.56 9.60
C ASN A 8 3.70 -6.85 8.27
N GLY A 9 3.06 -7.28 7.17
CA GLY A 9 3.23 -6.68 5.84
C GLY A 9 4.49 -7.10 5.08
N TRP A 10 5.43 -7.83 5.67
CA TRP A 10 6.62 -8.33 4.98
C TRP A 10 6.36 -9.59 4.18
N VAL A 11 6.82 -9.63 2.93
CA VAL A 11 6.69 -10.78 2.03
C VAL A 11 8.07 -11.20 1.54
N ARG A 12 8.42 -12.47 1.74
CA ARG A 12 9.69 -13.04 1.25
C ARG A 12 9.67 -13.25 -0.25
N LEU A 13 10.65 -12.68 -0.92
CA LEU A 13 10.93 -12.84 -2.34
C LEU A 13 11.74 -14.12 -2.59
N SER A 14 11.66 -14.65 -3.81
CA SER A 14 12.30 -15.91 -4.20
C SER A 14 13.83 -15.88 -4.12
N ASN A 15 14.43 -14.69 -4.24
CA ASN A 15 15.86 -14.45 -4.16
C ASN A 15 16.38 -14.24 -2.73
N GLY A 16 15.51 -14.34 -1.72
CA GLY A 16 15.87 -14.21 -0.31
C GLY A 16 15.73 -12.81 0.27
N PHE A 17 15.38 -11.79 -0.52
CA PHE A 17 15.03 -10.46 0.00
C PHE A 17 13.60 -10.46 0.55
N ASP A 18 13.28 -9.50 1.41
CA ASP A 18 11.94 -9.27 1.91
C ASP A 18 11.40 -7.94 1.36
N VAL A 19 10.14 -7.90 0.93
CA VAL A 19 9.44 -6.67 0.52
C VAL A 19 8.37 -6.32 1.53
N HIS A 20 8.34 -5.08 2.00
CA HIS A 20 7.28 -4.58 2.85
C HIS A 20 6.16 -4.03 1.99
N LEU A 21 4.97 -4.61 2.12
CA LEU A 21 3.74 -4.19 1.46
C LEU A 21 2.82 -3.52 2.48
N LEU A 22 2.41 -2.30 2.18
CA LEU A 22 1.38 -1.61 2.93
C LEU A 22 0.13 -1.46 2.06
N HIS A 23 -0.92 -2.18 2.43
CA HIS A 23 -2.16 -2.25 1.64
C HIS A 23 -1.95 -2.74 0.20
N GLY A 24 -1.07 -3.73 0.03
CA GLY A 24 -0.67 -4.25 -1.28
C GLY A 24 0.16 -3.26 -2.11
N VAL A 25 0.60 -2.13 -1.52
CA VAL A 25 1.51 -1.17 -2.15
C VAL A 25 2.91 -1.41 -1.59
N PRO A 26 3.91 -1.68 -2.45
CA PRO A 26 5.26 -1.92 -2.00
C PRO A 26 5.93 -0.61 -1.56
N ILE A 27 6.54 -0.59 -0.37
CA ILE A 27 7.14 0.62 0.21
C ILE A 27 8.65 0.51 0.44
N ARG A 28 9.16 -0.69 0.74
CA ARG A 28 10.60 -0.92 0.92
C ARG A 28 11.01 -2.37 0.70
N LEU A 29 12.30 -2.58 0.42
CA LEU A 29 12.98 -3.88 0.40
C LEU A 29 13.96 -3.97 1.58
N SER A 30 14.18 -5.18 2.08
CA SER A 30 15.26 -5.53 3.00
C SER A 30 16.04 -6.73 2.45
N ASN A 31 17.36 -6.71 2.60
CA ASN A 31 18.19 -7.90 2.36
C ASN A 31 18.14 -8.91 3.53
N ASN A 32 17.44 -8.58 4.62
CA ASN A 32 17.28 -9.40 5.83
C ASN A 32 18.63 -9.89 6.37
N GLY A 33 19.63 -9.00 6.36
CA GLY A 33 20.99 -9.26 6.84
C GLY A 33 21.83 -10.20 5.97
N LEU A 34 21.35 -10.54 4.77
CA LEU A 34 22.04 -11.45 3.86
C LEU A 34 23.04 -10.70 2.97
N GLU A 35 24.26 -11.21 2.88
CA GLU A 35 25.27 -10.77 1.91
C GLU A 35 25.00 -11.37 0.53
N ILE A 36 23.82 -11.11 -0.04
CA ILE A 36 23.42 -11.54 -1.39
C ILE A 36 23.65 -10.39 -2.38
N PRO A 37 24.25 -10.63 -3.55
CA PRO A 37 24.32 -9.62 -4.60
C PRO A 37 22.92 -9.17 -5.00
N ALA A 38 22.61 -7.88 -4.85
CA ALA A 38 21.36 -7.30 -5.31
C ALA A 38 21.38 -7.20 -6.85
N ASP A 39 20.48 -7.93 -7.52
CA ASP A 39 20.10 -7.65 -8.90
C ASP A 39 18.78 -6.88 -8.87
N ASP A 40 18.89 -5.56 -8.87
CA ASP A 40 17.74 -4.64 -8.80
C ASP A 40 16.70 -4.94 -9.90
N ALA A 41 17.13 -5.39 -11.08
CA ALA A 41 16.19 -5.70 -12.17
C ALA A 41 15.32 -6.91 -11.85
N GLN A 42 15.91 -7.96 -11.25
CA GLN A 42 15.17 -9.14 -10.82
C GLN A 42 14.24 -8.82 -9.65
N LEU A 43 14.70 -7.99 -8.70
CA LEU A 43 13.88 -7.54 -7.58
C LEU A 43 12.66 -6.74 -8.05
N VAL A 44 12.85 -5.79 -8.96
CA VAL A 44 11.76 -5.02 -9.56
C VAL A 44 10.77 -5.93 -10.27
N GLU A 45 11.24 -6.88 -11.10
CA GLU A 45 10.37 -7.82 -11.81
C GLU A 45 9.52 -8.65 -10.83
N GLU A 46 10.14 -9.15 -9.76
CA GLU A 46 9.44 -9.96 -8.77
C GLU A 46 8.42 -9.16 -7.96
N VAL A 47 8.79 -7.95 -7.49
CA VAL A 47 7.86 -7.05 -6.77
C VAL A 47 6.70 -6.64 -7.68
N SER A 48 6.97 -6.31 -8.94
CA SER A 48 5.93 -5.97 -9.91
C SER A 48 5.00 -7.14 -10.22
N ARG A 49 5.52 -8.37 -10.24
CA ARG A 49 4.69 -9.57 -10.42
C ARG A 49 3.77 -9.81 -9.22
N ILE A 50 4.22 -9.56 -8.00
CA ILE A 50 3.42 -9.78 -6.78
C ILE A 50 2.36 -8.67 -6.61
N THR A 51 2.75 -7.42 -6.88
CA THR A 51 1.92 -6.26 -6.55
C THR A 51 1.12 -5.73 -7.74
N GLU A 52 1.45 -6.13 -8.96
CA GLU A 52 0.94 -5.57 -10.22
C GLU A 52 1.26 -4.06 -10.37
N LEU A 53 2.25 -3.56 -9.61
CA LEU A 53 2.73 -2.19 -9.65
C LEU A 53 4.14 -2.12 -10.21
N THR A 54 4.38 -1.16 -11.10
CA THR A 54 5.70 -0.85 -11.63
C THR A 54 6.45 -0.06 -10.57
N VAL A 55 7.66 -0.51 -10.21
CA VAL A 55 8.44 0.10 -9.12
C VAL A 55 9.87 0.44 -9.52
N VAL A 56 10.46 1.39 -8.80
CA VAL A 56 11.87 1.77 -8.90
C VAL A 56 12.49 1.73 -7.50
N ILE A 57 13.68 1.12 -7.39
CA ILE A 57 14.49 1.08 -6.17
C ILE A 57 15.29 2.39 -6.08
N LYS A 58 15.18 3.12 -4.95
CA LYS A 58 15.80 4.46 -4.78
C LYS A 58 17.24 4.45 -4.29
N GLY A 59 17.77 3.28 -3.94
CA GLY A 59 19.11 3.09 -3.40
C GLY A 59 19.06 2.29 -2.11
N TRP A 60 20.14 1.56 -1.85
CA TRP A 60 20.31 0.75 -0.64
C TRP A 60 21.03 1.56 0.43
N GLU A 61 20.49 1.54 1.64
CA GLU A 61 21.00 2.25 2.81
C GLU A 61 21.08 1.30 4.01
N ASP A 62 21.98 1.58 4.95
CA ASP A 62 22.05 0.82 6.20
C ASP A 62 20.73 0.97 6.97
N SER A 63 20.14 -0.16 7.36
CA SER A 63 18.95 -0.16 8.20
C SER A 63 19.30 0.11 9.67
N GLU A 64 18.28 0.28 10.52
CA GLU A 64 18.47 0.33 11.98
C GLU A 64 18.97 -1.01 12.56
N GLU A 65 18.68 -2.12 11.88
CA GLU A 65 19.18 -3.45 12.24
C GLU A 65 20.59 -3.67 11.70
N CYS A 66 21.49 -4.07 12.60
CA CYS A 66 22.91 -4.18 12.30
C CYS A 66 23.18 -5.26 11.24
N GLY A 67 23.71 -4.84 10.09
CA GLY A 67 24.06 -5.73 8.99
C GLY A 67 22.97 -5.87 7.93
N GLU A 68 21.79 -5.27 8.13
CA GLU A 68 20.76 -5.22 7.10
C GLU A 68 20.82 -3.93 6.29
N LEU A 69 20.51 -4.05 5.00
CA LEU A 69 20.33 -2.96 4.07
C LEU A 69 18.86 -2.89 3.68
N GLU A 70 18.31 -1.67 3.71
CA GLU A 70 16.98 -1.38 3.20
C GLU A 70 17.04 -0.48 1.98
N ALA A 71 16.06 -0.62 1.09
CA ALA A 71 15.88 0.29 -0.04
C ALA A 71 14.43 0.73 -0.17
N ALA A 72 14.20 2.03 -0.27
CA ALA A 72 12.88 2.57 -0.53
C ALA A 72 12.42 2.24 -1.96
N LEU A 73 11.13 1.97 -2.12
CA LEU A 73 10.49 1.73 -3.41
C LEU A 73 9.60 2.92 -3.78
N CYS A 74 9.68 3.33 -5.05
CA CYS A 74 8.73 4.26 -5.64
C CYS A 74 7.89 3.54 -6.68
N VAL A 75 6.56 3.64 -6.57
CA VAL A 75 5.63 3.22 -7.61
C VAL A 75 5.64 4.23 -8.75
N ASP A 76 5.44 3.77 -9.98
CA ASP A 76 5.30 4.63 -11.16
C ASP A 76 4.15 5.64 -10.96
N ALA A 77 4.45 6.92 -11.22
CA ALA A 77 3.53 8.04 -11.15
C ALA A 77 2.24 7.81 -11.97
N MET A 78 2.32 7.10 -13.10
CA MET A 78 1.17 6.76 -13.94
C MET A 78 0.18 5.81 -13.25
N GLN A 79 0.58 5.18 -12.14
CA GLN A 79 -0.25 4.28 -11.34
C GLN A 79 -0.72 4.92 -10.02
N PHE A 80 -0.58 6.24 -9.86
CA PHE A 80 -1.01 6.95 -8.66
C PHE A 80 -2.49 6.70 -8.29
N GLU A 81 -3.40 6.73 -9.25
CA GLU A 81 -4.83 6.48 -9.01
C GLU A 81 -5.08 5.06 -8.49
N GLU A 82 -4.31 4.08 -8.96
CA GLU A 82 -4.42 2.70 -8.48
C GLU A 82 -3.89 2.57 -7.05
N VAL A 83 -2.79 3.24 -6.71
CA VAL A 83 -2.28 3.30 -5.33
C VAL A 83 -3.32 3.95 -4.41
N LEU A 84 -3.88 5.09 -4.81
CA LEU A 84 -4.91 5.80 -4.05
C LEU A 84 -6.20 4.96 -3.91
N ARG A 85 -6.59 4.21 -4.94
CA ARG A 85 -7.71 3.26 -4.89
C ARG A 85 -7.45 2.16 -3.85
N ARG A 86 -6.27 1.54 -3.83
CA ARG A 86 -5.93 0.52 -2.82
C ARG A 86 -6.02 1.07 -1.39
N LYS A 87 -5.58 2.32 -1.18
CA LYS A 87 -5.74 3.01 0.11
C LYS A 87 -7.21 3.24 0.47
N ALA A 88 -8.05 3.70 -0.47
CA ALA A 88 -9.50 3.81 -0.25
C ALA A 88 -10.14 2.48 0.18
N LEU A 89 -9.76 1.37 -0.45
CA LEU A 89 -10.28 0.05 -0.07
C LEU A 89 -9.84 -0.37 1.34
N ALA A 90 -8.58 -0.11 1.70
CA ALA A 90 -8.07 -0.38 3.05
C ALA A 90 -8.78 0.45 4.12
N SER A 91 -8.98 1.75 3.87
CA SER A 91 -9.71 2.66 4.77
C SER A 91 -11.18 2.25 4.92
N ALA A 92 -11.82 1.78 3.84
CA ALA A 92 -13.15 1.17 3.93
C ALA A 92 -13.15 -0.08 4.82
N GLY A 93 -12.13 -0.91 4.68
CA GLY A 93 -11.93 -2.11 5.49
C GLY A 93 -11.80 -1.80 6.98
N LEU A 94 -10.94 -0.85 7.33
CA LEU A 94 -10.75 -0.38 8.71
C LEU A 94 -12.06 0.12 9.33
N PHE A 95 -12.86 0.87 8.56
CA PHE A 95 -14.16 1.35 9.02
C PHE A 95 -15.13 0.20 9.32
N VAL A 96 -15.26 -0.74 8.38
CA VAL A 96 -16.18 -1.87 8.51
C VAL A 96 -15.76 -2.79 9.65
N GLU A 97 -14.47 -3.05 9.82
CA GLU A 97 -13.97 -3.83 10.94
C GLU A 97 -14.26 -3.17 12.29
N ARG A 98 -14.06 -1.86 12.39
CA ARG A 98 -14.26 -1.12 13.63
C ARG A 98 -15.74 -0.96 13.99
N TYR A 99 -16.58 -0.61 13.02
CA TYR A 99 -17.96 -0.18 13.26
C TYR A 99 -19.02 -1.18 12.81
N HIS A 100 -18.65 -2.22 12.05
CA HIS A 100 -19.53 -3.29 11.57
C HIS A 100 -20.76 -2.75 10.80
N THR A 101 -20.60 -1.63 10.10
CA THR A 101 -21.65 -0.89 9.36
C THR A 101 -21.02 -0.23 8.13
N PRO A 102 -21.76 0.01 7.02
CA PRO A 102 -21.16 0.67 5.86
C PRO A 102 -20.96 2.14 6.18
N ILE A 103 -20.05 2.79 5.45
CA ILE A 103 -19.83 4.22 5.58
C ILE A 103 -21.09 4.94 5.07
N ASP A 104 -21.68 5.77 5.92
CA ASP A 104 -22.83 6.60 5.52
C ASP A 104 -22.35 7.76 4.63
N LYS A 105 -23.15 8.16 3.66
CA LYS A 105 -22.93 9.36 2.83
C LYS A 105 -22.83 10.64 3.64
N GLU A 106 -23.39 10.67 4.86
CA GLU A 106 -23.29 11.79 5.78
C GLU A 106 -22.00 11.77 6.64
N SER A 107 -21.17 10.71 6.55
CA SER A 107 -19.91 10.56 7.31
C SER A 107 -18.76 11.39 6.74
N VAL A 108 -19.02 12.67 6.48
CA VAL A 108 -18.10 13.61 5.81
C VAL A 108 -16.79 13.77 6.59
N ASP A 109 -16.80 13.64 7.91
CA ASP A 109 -15.60 13.72 8.75
C ASP A 109 -14.65 12.55 8.48
N TRP A 110 -15.19 11.34 8.28
CA TRP A 110 -14.40 10.17 7.91
C TRP A 110 -13.80 10.33 6.51
N ASP A 111 -14.63 10.71 5.54
CA ASP A 111 -14.20 10.91 4.15
C ASP A 111 -13.05 11.91 4.04
N ASN A 112 -13.14 13.04 4.72
CA ASN A 112 -12.10 14.07 4.68
C ASN A 112 -10.81 13.63 5.40
N ALA A 113 -10.94 12.98 6.56
CA ALA A 113 -9.79 12.57 7.36
C ALA A 113 -8.97 11.49 6.63
N GLU A 114 -9.65 10.44 6.17
CA GLU A 114 -8.99 9.32 5.50
C GLU A 114 -8.43 9.74 4.15
N TYR A 115 -9.17 10.54 3.37
CA TYR A 115 -8.65 11.06 2.11
C TYR A 115 -7.36 11.87 2.30
N ALA A 116 -7.32 12.77 3.29
CA ALA A 116 -6.15 13.61 3.51
C ALA A 116 -4.92 12.79 3.87
N ARG A 117 -5.08 11.73 4.68
CA ARG A 117 -4.00 10.81 5.05
C ARG A 117 -3.56 9.95 3.86
N ASP A 118 -4.51 9.28 3.23
CA ASP A 118 -4.27 8.32 2.16
C ASP A 118 -3.70 8.98 0.90
N PHE A 119 -4.13 10.21 0.58
CA PHE A 119 -3.56 10.97 -0.52
C PHE A 119 -2.07 11.27 -0.29
N ASN A 120 -1.68 11.68 0.91
CA ASN A 120 -0.27 11.94 1.20
C ASN A 120 0.55 10.65 1.16
N HIS A 121 0.03 9.57 1.73
CA HIS A 121 0.70 8.27 1.65
C HIS A 121 0.83 7.79 0.21
N ALA A 122 -0.16 8.02 -0.66
CA ALA A 122 -0.07 7.69 -2.08
C ALA A 122 1.00 8.53 -2.81
N ILE A 123 1.11 9.83 -2.48
CA ILE A 123 2.17 10.72 -2.99
C ILE A 123 3.55 10.19 -2.56
N ASP A 124 3.70 9.82 -1.29
CA ASP A 124 4.95 9.27 -0.75
C ASP A 124 5.32 7.95 -1.42
N CYS A 125 4.36 7.02 -1.58
CA CYS A 125 4.57 5.73 -2.25
C CYS A 125 4.97 5.89 -3.72
N CYS A 126 4.53 6.95 -4.39
CA CYS A 126 4.88 7.24 -5.78
C CYS A 126 6.09 8.18 -5.89
N CYS A 127 6.65 8.63 -4.76
CA CYS A 127 7.74 9.59 -4.68
C CYS A 127 7.49 10.87 -5.49
N LEU A 128 6.25 11.36 -5.43
CA LEU A 128 5.77 12.55 -6.12
C LEU A 128 5.95 13.79 -5.24
N ASP A 129 6.03 14.96 -5.88
CA ASP A 129 5.90 16.22 -5.13
C ASP A 129 4.40 16.53 -4.95
N ALA A 130 3.99 16.77 -3.70
CA ALA A 130 2.61 17.13 -3.38
C ALA A 130 2.15 18.41 -4.10
N GLY A 131 3.08 19.27 -4.53
CA GLY A 131 2.78 20.48 -5.31
C GLY A 131 2.30 20.22 -6.75
N ASP A 132 2.52 19.02 -7.28
CA ASP A 132 2.22 18.69 -8.68
C ASP A 132 0.76 18.24 -8.90
N PHE A 133 -0.01 18.03 -7.83
CA PHE A 133 -1.36 17.45 -7.89
C PHE A 133 -2.41 18.34 -7.22
N ASP A 134 -3.55 18.53 -7.89
CA ASP A 134 -4.74 19.12 -7.23
C ASP A 134 -5.51 18.01 -6.50
N ARG A 135 -5.45 18.05 -5.16
CA ARG A 135 -6.21 17.15 -4.28
C ARG A 135 -7.71 17.13 -4.59
N LYS A 136 -8.29 18.16 -5.21
CA LYS A 136 -9.73 18.15 -5.48
C LYS A 136 -10.11 17.19 -6.61
N ASP A 137 -9.18 16.90 -7.52
CA ASP A 137 -9.46 16.11 -8.71
C ASP A 137 -9.70 14.63 -8.37
N TYR A 138 -9.12 14.15 -7.26
CA TYR A 138 -9.18 12.74 -6.87
C TYR A 138 -10.20 12.43 -5.76
N TYR A 139 -10.69 13.45 -5.03
CA TYR A 139 -11.52 13.25 -3.84
C TYR A 139 -12.81 12.49 -4.12
N SER A 140 -13.56 12.89 -5.16
CA SER A 140 -14.86 12.29 -5.46
C SER A 140 -14.73 10.81 -5.83
N THR A 141 -13.74 10.47 -6.65
CA THR A 141 -13.46 9.09 -7.05
C THR A 141 -12.99 8.24 -5.87
N TYR A 142 -12.12 8.79 -5.02
CA TYR A 142 -11.68 8.12 -3.78
C TYR A 142 -12.85 7.77 -2.87
N VAL A 143 -13.74 8.73 -2.58
CA VAL A 143 -14.90 8.53 -1.70
C VAL A 143 -15.86 7.49 -2.29
N VAL A 144 -16.09 7.52 -3.60
CA VAL A 144 -16.92 6.51 -4.28
C VAL A 144 -16.35 5.11 -4.06
N HIS A 145 -15.06 4.90 -4.31
CA HIS A 145 -14.43 3.59 -4.11
C HIS A 145 -14.49 3.12 -2.66
N MET A 146 -14.23 4.02 -1.69
CA MET A 146 -14.27 3.70 -0.27
C MET A 146 -15.69 3.30 0.17
N HIS A 147 -16.71 4.03 -0.26
CA HIS A 147 -18.10 3.76 0.11
C HIS A 147 -18.62 2.47 -0.52
N GLU A 148 -18.35 2.25 -1.82
CA GLU A 148 -18.72 1.03 -2.53
C GLU A 148 -18.09 -0.21 -1.88
N GLU A 149 -16.81 -0.12 -1.50
CA GLU A 149 -16.12 -1.22 -0.83
C GLU A 149 -16.70 -1.51 0.56
N SER A 150 -17.02 -0.49 1.36
CA SER A 150 -17.62 -0.69 2.69
C SER A 150 -18.95 -1.46 2.59
N GLN A 151 -19.75 -1.20 1.55
CA GLN A 151 -20.98 -1.91 1.28
C GLN A 151 -20.73 -3.34 0.81
N ARG A 152 -19.75 -3.54 -0.07
CA ARG A 152 -19.35 -4.86 -0.59
C ARG A 152 -18.89 -5.78 0.54
N LEU A 153 -18.05 -5.29 1.45
CA LEU A 153 -17.52 -6.06 2.58
C LEU A 153 -18.63 -6.59 3.49
N LEU A 154 -19.59 -5.75 3.84
CA LEU A 154 -20.73 -6.20 4.65
C LEU A 154 -21.68 -7.12 3.92
N ALA A 155 -21.93 -6.89 2.63
CA ALA A 155 -22.82 -7.73 1.84
C ALA A 155 -22.24 -9.14 1.62
N SER A 156 -20.93 -9.24 1.45
CA SER A 156 -20.22 -10.51 1.23
C SER A 156 -19.86 -11.22 2.54
N GLY A 157 -19.77 -10.49 3.66
CA GLY A 157 -19.22 -11.01 4.91
C GLY A 157 -17.72 -11.31 4.80
N GLU A 158 -17.06 -10.78 3.77
CA GLU A 158 -15.63 -10.92 3.55
C GLU A 158 -14.87 -9.89 4.38
N SER A 159 -13.69 -10.27 4.84
CA SER A 159 -12.69 -9.33 5.32
C SER A 159 -12.15 -8.48 4.15
N PRO A 160 -11.58 -7.30 4.43
CA PRO A 160 -10.98 -6.43 3.41
C PRO A 160 -10.09 -7.22 2.45
N MET A 161 -10.19 -6.95 1.14
CA MET A 161 -9.26 -7.56 0.16
C MET A 161 -7.80 -7.14 0.38
N VAL A 162 -7.61 -6.12 1.21
CA VAL A 162 -6.36 -5.48 1.53
C VAL A 162 -6.32 -5.34 3.05
N GLU A 163 -5.36 -5.97 3.72
CA GLU A 163 -5.25 -5.94 5.19
C GLU A 163 -5.20 -4.49 5.70
N ALA A 164 -6.06 -4.16 6.67
CA ALA A 164 -6.01 -2.90 7.39
C ALA A 164 -4.83 -2.93 8.38
N GLU A 165 -4.25 -1.76 8.71
CA GLU A 165 -3.13 -1.68 9.65
C GLU A 165 -3.58 -2.10 11.06
N ASP A 166 -2.74 -2.88 11.76
CA ASP A 166 -2.79 -2.98 13.22
C ASP A 166 -2.14 -1.70 13.80
N ASP A 167 -2.92 -0.88 14.53
CA ASP A 167 -2.47 0.33 15.27
C ASP A 167 -1.32 0.03 16.26
#